data_AF-A0A553PKH7-F1
#
_entry.id   AF-A0A553PKH7-F1
#
_cell.length_a   1.000
_cell.length_b   1.000
_cell.length_c   1.000
_cell.angle_alpha   90.00
_cell.angle_beta   90.00
_cell.angle_gamma   90.00
#
_symmetry.space_group_name_H-M   'P 1'
#
loop_
_entity.id
_entity.type
_entity.pdbx_description
1 polymer ?
#
loop_
_entity_poly.entity_id
_entity_poly.type
_entity_poly.pdbx_seq_one_letter_code
_entity_poly.pdbx_strand_id
1 'polypeptide(L)'
;MLRHASSLMVSLLLGIVAVHANWKLRQGSHIKATPPLEGINVDYFANQLQNENDFMKHLNTILIPRVPDTPGSTIVREQHELTLQLIFFDGEEAFNRWSSTDSTYGSRRLAQDWDRKIFSHEGVDARTLERIDLFVLLDLIGTSDVQFVSLKRNTQKWYNRFVRIEKQLKNGKALVQYNRPIFKDQSSFFASVEDDHVPFEKRGELI
;
A
#
# COMPACT_ATOMS: atom_id res chain seq x y z
N MET A 1 15.42 30.23 -12.44
CA MET A 1 14.34 29.40 -13.00
C MET A 1 14.25 28.14 -12.13
N LEU A 2 13.67 28.27 -10.93
CA LEU A 2 13.57 27.16 -9.97
C LEU A 2 12.30 26.37 -10.25
N ARG A 3 12.44 25.06 -10.51
CA ARG A 3 11.31 24.13 -10.56
C ARG A 3 11.03 23.70 -9.12
N HIS A 4 9.81 23.93 -8.67
CA HIS A 4 9.31 23.44 -7.39
C HIS A 4 9.31 21.91 -7.38
N ALA A 5 10.07 21.31 -6.45
CA ALA A 5 9.86 19.93 -6.04
C ALA A 5 8.45 19.85 -5.44
N SER A 6 7.54 19.28 -6.21
CA SER A 6 6.14 19.16 -5.84
C SER A 6 6.01 17.95 -4.91
N SER A 7 5.93 18.19 -3.60
CA SER A 7 5.43 17.16 -2.67
C SER A 7 3.93 17.03 -2.89
N LEU A 8 3.53 15.88 -3.42
CA LEU A 8 2.15 15.58 -3.77
C LEU A 8 1.75 14.31 -3.03
N MET A 9 1.46 14.53 -1.75
CA MET A 9 1.24 13.55 -0.70
C MET A 9 -0.15 12.90 -0.80
N VAL A 10 -0.19 11.58 -0.65
CA VAL A 10 -1.38 10.78 -0.94
C VAL A 10 -1.40 9.54 -0.02
N SER A 11 -2.26 9.44 1.00
CA SER A 11 -2.51 8.18 1.77
C SER A 11 -3.65 7.23 1.29
N LEU A 12 -3.38 6.10 0.61
CA LEU A 12 -4.45 5.18 0.21
C LEU A 12 -4.79 4.24 1.37
N LEU A 13 -5.98 4.44 1.93
CA LEU A 13 -6.53 3.55 2.95
C LEU A 13 -7.70 2.77 2.41
N LEU A 14 -7.52 1.46 2.41
CA LEU A 14 -8.51 0.48 2.04
C LEU A 14 -9.23 0.02 3.31
N GLY A 15 -10.29 0.74 3.69
CA GLY A 15 -11.15 0.34 4.81
C GLY A 15 -12.27 -0.55 4.34
N ILE A 16 -12.50 -1.64 5.04
CA ILE A 16 -13.69 -2.47 4.88
C ILE A 16 -14.83 -1.84 5.71
N VAL A 17 -15.97 -1.55 5.07
CA VAL A 17 -17.23 -1.33 5.81
C VAL A 17 -17.88 -2.71 5.98
N ALA A 18 -17.55 -3.42 7.07
CA ALA A 18 -18.22 -4.65 7.45
C ALA A 18 -18.61 -4.62 8.92
N VAL A 19 -19.92 -4.69 9.12
CA VAL A 19 -20.61 -4.79 10.41
C VAL A 19 -20.11 -6.02 11.17
N HIS A 20 -19.43 -5.80 12.30
CA HIS A 20 -19.34 -6.65 13.51
C HIS A 20 -19.08 -8.18 13.39
N ALA A 21 -18.60 -8.72 12.26
CA ALA A 21 -18.35 -10.16 12.13
C ALA A 21 -16.84 -10.49 12.20
N ASN A 22 -16.48 -11.29 13.21
CA ASN A 22 -15.13 -11.74 13.53
C ASN A 22 -14.44 -12.38 12.31
N TRP A 23 -13.50 -11.66 11.70
CA TRP A 23 -12.82 -12.04 10.46
C TRP A 23 -12.10 -13.41 10.56
N LYS A 24 -11.65 -13.78 11.76
CA LYS A 24 -11.01 -15.07 12.08
C LYS A 24 -11.92 -16.27 11.76
N LEU A 25 -13.24 -16.10 11.79
CA LEU A 25 -14.20 -17.17 11.47
C LEU A 25 -14.39 -17.38 9.95
N ARG A 26 -13.87 -16.48 9.10
CA ARG A 26 -14.10 -16.49 7.65
C ARG A 26 -12.91 -16.98 6.82
N GLN A 27 -11.81 -17.37 7.44
CA GLN A 27 -10.60 -17.85 6.74
C GLN A 27 -10.82 -19.17 5.97
N GLY A 28 -11.91 -19.91 6.23
CA GLY A 28 -12.12 -21.25 5.66
C GLY A 28 -12.68 -21.30 4.23
N SER A 29 -13.12 -20.18 3.64
CA SER A 29 -13.70 -20.14 2.29
C SER A 29 -12.77 -19.45 1.30
N HIS A 30 -11.68 -20.12 0.94
CA HIS A 30 -10.81 -19.65 -0.14
C HIS A 30 -11.52 -19.78 -1.50
N ILE A 31 -11.45 -18.72 -2.31
CA ILE A 31 -11.80 -18.82 -3.73
C ILE A 31 -10.81 -19.81 -4.36
N LYS A 32 -11.32 -20.81 -5.09
CA LYS A 32 -10.48 -21.78 -5.82
C LYS A 32 -9.51 -21.03 -6.72
N ALA A 33 -8.25 -21.49 -6.77
CA ALA A 33 -7.19 -20.90 -7.57
C ALA A 33 -7.66 -20.63 -9.02
N THR A 34 -7.27 -19.46 -9.53
CA THR A 34 -7.59 -19.02 -10.89
C THR A 34 -7.02 -20.00 -11.91
N PRO A 35 -7.80 -20.46 -12.91
CA PRO A 35 -7.23 -21.08 -14.10
C PRO A 35 -6.26 -20.12 -14.80
N PRO A 36 -5.26 -20.60 -15.55
CA PRO A 36 -4.39 -19.76 -16.35
C PRO A 36 -5.20 -18.82 -17.26
N LEU A 37 -4.77 -17.57 -17.39
CA LEU A 37 -5.47 -16.58 -18.20
C LEU A 37 -5.39 -16.95 -19.69
N GLU A 38 -6.53 -17.22 -20.32
CA GLU A 38 -6.64 -17.40 -21.76
C GLU A 38 -7.32 -16.17 -22.40
N GLY A 39 -6.69 -15.60 -23.45
CA GLY A 39 -7.34 -14.63 -24.33
C GLY A 39 -7.23 -13.15 -23.94
N ILE A 40 -6.31 -12.78 -23.06
CA ILE A 40 -6.03 -11.38 -22.70
C ILE A 40 -4.59 -11.09 -23.06
N ASN A 41 -4.35 -10.04 -23.82
CA ASN A 41 -3.01 -9.48 -24.00
C ASN A 41 -2.60 -8.72 -22.72
N VAL A 42 -2.41 -9.50 -21.64
CA VAL A 42 -1.55 -9.15 -20.51
C VAL A 42 -0.08 -9.32 -20.89
N ASP A 43 0.19 -9.82 -22.10
CA ASP A 43 1.51 -10.12 -22.66
C ASP A 43 2.48 -8.95 -22.54
N TYR A 44 2.04 -7.69 -22.55
CA TYR A 44 2.98 -6.58 -22.27
C TYR A 44 3.61 -6.68 -20.87
N PHE A 45 2.79 -6.88 -19.83
CA PHE A 45 3.29 -7.04 -18.46
C PHE A 45 3.79 -8.46 -18.21
N ALA A 46 3.11 -9.48 -18.75
CA ALA A 46 3.48 -10.88 -18.59
C ALA A 46 4.78 -11.21 -19.35
N ASN A 47 5.00 -10.74 -20.58
CA ASN A 47 6.24 -11.03 -21.33
C ASN A 47 7.45 -10.28 -20.76
N GLN A 48 7.25 -9.07 -20.22
CA GLN A 48 8.29 -8.34 -19.50
C GLN A 48 8.68 -9.05 -18.18
N LEU A 49 7.72 -9.72 -17.52
CA LEU A 49 7.97 -10.48 -16.28
C LEU A 49 8.35 -11.95 -16.52
N GLN A 50 8.07 -12.53 -17.70
CA GLN A 50 8.46 -13.89 -18.10
C GLN A 50 9.91 -14.00 -18.55
N ASN A 51 10.49 -12.90 -19.04
CA ASN A 51 11.92 -12.84 -19.28
C ASN A 51 12.61 -12.61 -17.94
N GLU A 52 13.16 -13.67 -17.34
CA GLU A 52 13.86 -13.60 -16.06
C GLU A 52 14.95 -12.51 -16.05
N ASN A 53 15.64 -12.26 -17.17
CA ASN A 53 16.64 -11.20 -17.23
C ASN A 53 16.02 -9.80 -17.22
N ASP A 54 14.87 -9.60 -17.88
CA ASP A 54 14.18 -8.31 -17.90
C ASP A 54 13.43 -8.07 -16.58
N PHE A 55 12.78 -9.11 -16.04
CA PHE A 55 12.21 -9.18 -14.70
C PHE A 55 13.25 -8.83 -13.63
N MET A 56 14.40 -9.51 -13.63
CA MET A 56 15.48 -9.26 -12.68
C MET A 56 16.16 -7.92 -12.91
N LYS A 57 16.28 -7.44 -14.16
CA LYS A 57 16.80 -6.09 -14.45
C LYS A 57 15.92 -4.99 -13.84
N HIS A 58 14.60 -5.14 -13.90
CA HIS A 58 13.66 -4.17 -13.33
C HIS A 58 13.43 -4.38 -11.83
N LEU A 59 13.55 -5.60 -11.32
CA LEU A 59 13.40 -5.87 -9.89
C LEU A 59 14.69 -5.64 -9.12
N ASN A 60 15.88 -5.79 -9.70
CA ASN A 60 17.13 -5.51 -8.99
C ASN A 60 17.27 -4.02 -8.61
N THR A 61 16.55 -3.12 -9.28
CA THR A 61 16.47 -1.71 -8.91
C THR A 61 15.43 -1.42 -7.83
N ILE A 62 14.47 -2.33 -7.60
CA ILE A 62 13.29 -2.10 -6.74
C ILE A 62 13.28 -3.02 -5.50
N LEU A 63 13.69 -4.27 -5.64
CA LEU A 63 13.73 -5.31 -4.59
C LEU A 63 15.12 -5.43 -3.96
N ILE A 64 15.81 -4.32 -3.75
CA ILE A 64 16.95 -4.30 -2.84
C ILE A 64 16.38 -4.43 -1.41
N PRO A 65 16.78 -5.44 -0.62
CA PRO A 65 16.38 -5.55 0.78
C PRO A 65 16.84 -4.31 1.55
N ARG A 66 15.89 -3.64 2.18
CA ARG A 66 16.09 -2.36 2.86
C ARG A 66 15.81 -2.51 4.34
N VAL A 67 16.69 -3.26 5.00
CA VAL A 67 16.77 -3.17 6.46
C VAL A 67 17.15 -1.72 6.80
N PRO A 68 16.44 -1.05 7.72
CA PRO A 68 16.79 0.30 8.13
C PRO A 68 18.30 0.42 8.43
N ASP A 69 18.92 1.48 7.93
CA ASP A 69 20.34 1.81 8.15
C ASP A 69 21.38 0.88 7.49
N THR A 70 21.01 0.19 6.41
CA THR A 70 21.96 -0.63 5.61
C THR A 70 22.37 0.04 4.28
N PRO A 71 23.53 -0.31 3.70
CA PRO A 71 24.00 0.24 2.42
C PRO A 71 22.98 0.08 1.26
N GLY A 72 22.24 -1.03 1.24
CA GLY A 72 21.17 -1.26 0.27
C GLY A 72 20.03 -0.23 0.38
N SER A 73 19.75 0.25 1.59
CA SER A 73 18.81 1.36 1.81
C SER A 73 19.33 2.70 1.31
N THR A 74 20.64 2.94 1.34
CA THR A 74 21.22 4.20 0.86
C THR A 74 21.22 4.25 -0.67
N ILE A 75 21.66 3.17 -1.35
CA ILE A 75 21.79 3.10 -2.81
C ILE A 75 20.45 3.40 -3.51
N VAL A 76 19.36 2.74 -3.10
CA VAL A 76 18.03 2.97 -3.71
C VAL A 76 17.55 4.41 -3.50
N ARG A 77 17.86 5.00 -2.33
CA ARG A 77 17.42 6.35 -1.98
C ARG A 77 18.15 7.45 -2.76
N GLU A 78 19.34 7.16 -3.28
CA GLU A 78 20.20 8.13 -3.96
C GLU A 78 20.12 8.03 -5.49
N GLN A 79 19.81 6.86 -6.05
CA GLN A 79 19.86 6.63 -7.50
C GLN A 79 18.52 6.84 -8.23
N HIS A 80 17.40 6.87 -7.51
CA HIS A 80 16.07 7.02 -8.09
C HIS A 80 15.25 8.03 -7.29
N GLU A 81 14.66 9.00 -8.00
CA GLU A 81 13.77 10.01 -7.41
C GLU A 81 12.49 9.38 -6.81
N LEU A 82 11.99 8.30 -7.44
CA LEU A 82 10.82 7.54 -7.00
C LEU A 82 11.16 6.05 -6.90
N THR A 83 10.74 5.41 -5.80
CA THR A 83 10.91 3.98 -5.57
C THR A 83 9.70 3.38 -4.86
N LEU A 84 9.53 2.06 -4.96
CA LEU A 84 8.58 1.31 -4.13
C LEU A 84 9.26 0.93 -2.82
N GLN A 85 8.57 0.96 -1.69
CA GLN A 85 9.06 0.39 -0.43
C GLN A 85 8.01 -0.56 0.15
N LEU A 86 8.45 -1.73 0.59
CA LEU A 86 7.62 -2.68 1.33
C LEU A 86 7.99 -2.60 2.81
N ILE A 87 7.00 -2.44 3.66
CA ILE A 87 7.17 -2.36 5.12
C ILE A 87 6.32 -3.47 5.72
N PHE A 88 6.95 -4.29 6.56
CA PHE A 88 6.29 -5.32 7.35
C PHE A 88 6.34 -4.86 8.80
N PHE A 89 5.19 -4.43 9.32
CA PHE A 89 5.10 -3.99 10.70
C PHE A 89 5.07 -5.19 11.65
N ASP A 90 5.64 -4.98 12.82
CA ASP A 90 5.60 -5.92 13.93
C ASP A 90 4.74 -5.34 15.06
N GLY A 91 4.04 -6.22 15.79
CA GLY A 91 3.17 -5.86 16.90
C GLY A 91 2.06 -4.87 16.52
N GLU A 92 1.28 -5.15 15.49
CA GLU A 92 0.07 -4.36 15.19
C GLU A 92 -1.00 -4.60 16.27
N GLU A 93 -1.23 -5.87 16.61
CA GLU A 93 -2.26 -6.31 17.53
C GLU A 93 -2.02 -5.84 18.99
N ALA A 94 -3.12 -5.61 19.70
CA ALA A 94 -3.11 -5.36 21.14
C ALA A 94 -2.80 -6.65 21.92
N PHE A 95 -2.05 -6.55 23.02
CA PHE A 95 -1.85 -7.67 23.94
C PHE A 95 -3.05 -7.89 24.86
N ASN A 96 -3.73 -6.81 25.29
CA ASN A 96 -4.89 -6.90 26.18
C ASN A 96 -6.11 -6.20 25.61
N ARG A 97 -6.03 -4.87 25.47
CA ARG A 97 -7.14 -4.03 25.00
C ARG A 97 -6.59 -2.94 24.12
N TRP A 98 -7.09 -2.93 22.88
CA TRP A 98 -6.78 -1.89 21.91
C TRP A 98 -6.89 -0.49 22.52
N SER A 99 -5.76 0.21 22.54
CA SER A 99 -5.62 1.56 23.06
C SER A 99 -4.41 2.26 22.44
N SER A 100 -4.25 3.57 22.69
CA SER A 100 -3.13 4.35 22.14
C SER A 100 -1.73 3.84 22.56
N THR A 101 -1.65 3.01 23.60
CA THR A 101 -0.41 2.42 24.12
C THR A 101 -0.32 0.91 23.92
N ASP A 102 -1.45 0.24 23.65
CA ASP A 102 -1.59 -1.21 23.49
C ASP A 102 -2.18 -1.53 22.11
N SER A 103 -1.43 -1.16 21.07
CA SER A 103 -1.62 -1.49 19.65
C SER A 103 -0.47 -0.88 18.83
N THR A 104 -0.35 -1.24 17.56
CA THR A 104 0.46 -0.54 16.53
C THR A 104 1.89 -0.24 16.98
N TYR A 105 2.52 -1.17 17.69
CA TYR A 105 3.81 -0.98 18.37
C TYR A 105 4.93 -0.64 17.38
N GLY A 106 5.10 -1.46 16.34
CA GLY A 106 6.14 -1.27 15.33
C GLY A 106 5.91 -0.01 14.50
N SER A 107 4.68 0.25 14.06
CA SER A 107 4.36 1.43 13.26
C SER A 107 4.50 2.74 14.06
N ARG A 108 4.09 2.77 15.34
CA ARG A 108 4.33 3.93 16.23
C ARG A 108 5.81 4.23 16.39
N ARG A 109 6.63 3.19 16.60
CA ARG A 109 8.09 3.34 16.72
C ARG A 109 8.71 3.83 15.42
N LEU A 110 8.36 3.22 14.28
CA LEU A 110 8.91 3.58 12.98
C LEU A 110 8.54 4.99 12.55
N ALA A 111 7.27 5.37 12.69
CA ALA A 111 6.81 6.72 12.37
C ALA A 111 7.54 7.78 13.22
N GLN A 112 7.79 7.51 14.50
CA GLN A 112 8.57 8.40 15.35
C GLN A 112 10.03 8.52 14.91
N ASP A 113 10.65 7.42 14.48
CA ASP A 113 12.04 7.45 14.00
C ASP A 113 12.16 8.20 12.67
N TRP A 114 11.24 7.98 11.73
CA TRP A 114 11.26 8.63 10.42
C TRP A 114 10.89 10.11 10.47
N ASP A 115 10.11 10.51 11.46
CA ASP A 115 9.82 11.92 11.77
C ASP A 115 11.07 12.67 12.27
N ARG A 116 11.97 11.98 12.98
CA ARG A 116 13.21 12.57 13.50
C ARG A 116 14.39 12.50 12.53
N LYS A 117 14.37 11.52 11.63
CA LYS A 117 15.50 11.25 10.74
C LYS A 117 15.48 12.18 9.53
N ILE A 118 16.43 13.10 9.46
CA ILE A 118 16.65 13.97 8.30
C ILE A 118 17.27 13.20 7.14
N PHE A 119 16.76 13.47 5.95
CA PHE A 119 17.33 13.10 4.67
C PHE A 119 17.67 14.37 3.90
N SER A 120 18.93 14.49 3.50
CA SER A 120 19.44 15.63 2.73
C SER A 120 19.79 15.16 1.34
N HIS A 121 19.25 15.83 0.31
CA HIS A 121 19.59 15.57 -1.08
C HIS A 121 19.61 16.88 -1.87
N GLU A 122 20.69 17.11 -2.61
CA GLU A 122 20.89 18.34 -3.42
C GLU A 122 20.64 19.65 -2.65
N GLY A 123 21.01 19.68 -1.36
CA GLY A 123 20.83 20.87 -0.51
C GLY A 123 19.40 21.10 -0.01
N VAL A 124 18.49 20.15 -0.23
CA VAL A 124 17.15 20.13 0.36
C VAL A 124 17.13 19.13 1.51
N ASP A 125 16.70 19.58 2.69
CA ASP A 125 16.49 18.74 3.86
C ASP A 125 15.00 18.43 4.01
N ALA A 126 14.68 17.16 4.23
CA ALA A 126 13.35 16.67 4.53
C ALA A 126 13.41 15.59 5.61
N ARG A 127 12.35 15.43 6.40
CA ARG A 127 12.18 14.26 7.27
C ARG A 127 12.05 13.02 6.39
N THR A 128 12.52 11.87 6.86
CA THR A 128 12.35 10.60 6.14
C THR A 128 10.86 10.31 5.91
N LEU A 129 10.00 10.72 6.85
CA LEU A 129 8.56 10.60 6.75
C LEU A 129 7.96 11.38 5.56
N GLU A 130 8.50 12.56 5.24
CA GLU A 130 8.06 13.45 4.13
C GLU A 130 8.34 12.89 2.74
N ARG A 131 9.05 11.77 2.67
CA ARG A 131 9.38 11.08 1.41
C ARG A 131 8.34 10.03 1.01
N ILE A 132 7.29 9.85 1.81
CA ILE A 132 6.24 8.89 1.52
C ILE A 132 5.20 9.59 0.62
N ASP A 133 5.30 9.36 -0.68
CA ASP A 133 4.29 9.86 -1.62
C ASP A 133 2.94 9.16 -1.44
N LEU A 134 3.00 7.83 -1.32
CA LEU A 134 1.84 6.95 -1.20
C LEU A 134 2.02 5.84 -0.17
N PHE A 135 1.29 5.91 0.93
CA PHE A 135 1.18 4.80 1.88
C PHE A 135 -0.04 3.95 1.52
N VAL A 136 0.19 2.67 1.19
CA VAL A 136 -0.86 1.68 0.95
C VAL A 136 -0.77 0.63 2.05
N LEU A 137 -1.74 0.62 2.95
CA LEU A 137 -1.87 -0.43 3.96
C LEU A 137 -2.80 -1.54 3.44
N LEU A 138 -2.32 -2.78 3.48
CA LEU A 138 -3.10 -3.96 3.11
C LEU A 138 -3.37 -4.76 4.37
N ASP A 139 -4.64 -4.84 4.78
CA ASP A 139 -5.07 -5.59 5.96
C ASP A 139 -6.40 -6.31 5.72
N LEU A 140 -6.62 -7.39 6.47
CA LEU A 140 -7.81 -8.26 6.46
C LEU A 140 -8.23 -8.75 5.06
N ILE A 141 -7.25 -9.06 4.21
CA ILE A 141 -7.47 -9.60 2.86
C ILE A 141 -7.47 -11.12 2.90
N GLY A 142 -8.44 -11.75 2.22
CA GLY A 142 -8.45 -13.22 2.04
C GLY A 142 -9.84 -13.85 2.03
N THR A 143 -10.88 -13.10 2.41
CA THR A 143 -12.27 -13.57 2.35
C THR A 143 -12.88 -13.38 0.97
N SER A 144 -13.85 -14.24 0.60
CA SER A 144 -14.49 -14.20 -0.72
C SER A 144 -15.37 -12.98 -0.95
N ASP A 145 -15.76 -12.27 0.11
CA ASP A 145 -16.63 -11.11 0.08
C ASP A 145 -15.93 -9.82 0.51
N VAL A 146 -14.59 -9.78 0.46
CA VAL A 146 -13.81 -8.58 0.74
C VAL A 146 -14.23 -7.43 -0.18
N GLN A 147 -14.47 -6.27 0.42
CA GLN A 147 -14.78 -5.05 -0.32
C GLN A 147 -14.11 -3.85 0.32
N PHE A 148 -13.50 -3.02 -0.51
CA PHE A 148 -12.89 -1.76 -0.14
C PHE A 148 -13.72 -0.58 -0.61
N VAL A 149 -13.59 0.53 0.11
CA VAL A 149 -14.12 1.85 -0.25
C VAL A 149 -13.01 2.89 -0.06
N SER A 150 -13.14 4.04 -0.72
CA SER A 150 -12.22 5.15 -0.46
C SER A 150 -12.49 5.76 0.91
N LEU A 151 -11.53 5.69 1.83
CA LEU A 151 -11.64 6.29 3.16
C LEU A 151 -11.18 7.75 3.25
N LYS A 152 -10.34 8.20 2.33
CA LYS A 152 -9.72 9.53 2.41
C LYS A 152 -9.85 10.31 1.10
N ARG A 153 -10.11 11.61 1.22
CA ARG A 153 -10.42 12.47 0.06
C ARG A 153 -9.18 12.76 -0.78
N ASN A 154 -8.04 13.06 -0.16
CA ASN A 154 -6.74 13.26 -0.80
C ASN A 154 -6.32 12.12 -1.73
N THR A 155 -6.77 10.90 -1.44
CA THR A 155 -6.31 9.69 -2.13
C THR A 155 -7.31 9.00 -2.97
N GLN A 156 -8.52 9.54 -3.00
CA GLN A 156 -9.58 9.09 -3.87
C GLN A 156 -9.10 8.93 -5.32
N LYS A 157 -8.24 9.82 -5.82
CA LYS A 157 -7.71 9.72 -7.20
C LYS A 157 -6.89 8.43 -7.45
N TRP A 158 -6.19 7.92 -6.43
CA TRP A 158 -5.40 6.68 -6.52
C TRP A 158 -6.26 5.47 -6.23
N TYR A 159 -7.16 5.56 -5.27
CA TYR A 159 -8.20 4.57 -5.06
C TYR A 159 -8.99 4.31 -6.36
N ASN A 160 -9.36 5.37 -7.09
CA ASN A 160 -10.04 5.28 -8.38
C ASN A 160 -9.21 4.56 -9.46
N ARG A 161 -7.88 4.50 -9.33
CA ARG A 161 -7.04 3.67 -10.20
C ARG A 161 -7.26 2.19 -9.92
N PHE A 162 -7.39 1.76 -8.66
CA PHE A 162 -7.74 0.37 -8.32
C PHE A 162 -9.10 -0.02 -8.90
N VAL A 163 -10.11 0.84 -8.74
CA VAL A 163 -11.45 0.65 -9.35
C VAL A 163 -11.35 0.47 -10.87
N ARG A 164 -10.54 1.31 -11.55
CA ARG A 164 -10.37 1.23 -13.00
C ARG A 164 -9.64 -0.05 -13.42
N ILE A 165 -8.55 -0.42 -12.73
CA ILE A 165 -7.76 -1.62 -13.00
C ILE A 165 -8.62 -2.87 -12.84
N GLU A 166 -9.39 -2.96 -11.74
CA GLU A 166 -10.31 -4.08 -11.52
C GLU A 166 -11.34 -4.19 -12.65
N LYS A 167 -11.98 -3.07 -13.05
CA LYS A 167 -12.94 -3.05 -14.17
C LYS A 167 -12.29 -3.51 -15.49
N GLN A 168 -11.07 -3.06 -15.78
CA GLN A 168 -10.33 -3.46 -16.99
C GLN A 168 -10.00 -4.95 -16.99
N LEU A 169 -9.46 -5.46 -15.88
CA LEU A 169 -9.14 -6.87 -15.72
C LEU A 169 -10.40 -7.74 -15.82
N LYS A 170 -11.51 -7.32 -15.18
CA LYS A 170 -12.80 -8.01 -15.29
C LYS A 170 -13.31 -8.05 -16.73
N ASN A 171 -13.30 -6.91 -17.44
CA ASN A 171 -13.76 -6.83 -18.83
C ASN A 171 -12.87 -7.65 -19.78
N GLY A 172 -11.58 -7.72 -19.47
CA GLY A 172 -10.65 -8.62 -20.15
C GLY A 172 -10.94 -10.10 -19.88
N LYS A 173 -11.70 -10.45 -18.83
CA LYS A 173 -11.85 -11.82 -18.30
C LYS A 173 -10.59 -12.33 -17.57
N ALA A 174 -9.81 -11.40 -17.00
CA ALA A 174 -8.53 -11.67 -16.32
C ALA A 174 -8.68 -12.08 -14.85
N LEU A 175 -9.92 -12.03 -14.35
CA LEU A 175 -10.24 -12.29 -12.95
C LEU A 175 -11.18 -13.48 -12.89
N VAL A 176 -11.04 -14.28 -11.83
CA VAL A 176 -12.05 -15.27 -11.46
C VAL A 176 -13.40 -14.56 -11.36
N GLN A 177 -14.48 -15.22 -11.78
CA GLN A 177 -15.81 -14.64 -11.66
C GLN A 177 -16.14 -14.37 -10.20
N TYR A 178 -16.56 -13.14 -9.93
CA TYR A 178 -17.06 -12.71 -8.64
C TYR A 178 -18.34 -11.88 -8.83
N ASN A 179 -19.24 -11.99 -7.86
CA ASN A 179 -20.55 -11.35 -7.93
C ASN A 179 -20.55 -9.90 -7.47
N ARG A 180 -19.48 -9.43 -6.80
CA ARG A 180 -19.38 -8.08 -6.23
C ARG A 180 -17.98 -7.49 -6.41
N PRO A 181 -17.84 -6.22 -6.83
CA PRO A 181 -16.53 -5.60 -6.96
C PRO A 181 -15.79 -5.58 -5.62
N ILE A 182 -14.48 -5.85 -5.71
CA ILE A 182 -13.52 -5.75 -4.62
C ILE A 182 -13.32 -4.27 -4.29
N PHE A 183 -13.12 -3.40 -5.28
CA PHE A 183 -13.00 -1.96 -5.09
C PHE A 183 -14.30 -1.28 -5.51
N LYS A 184 -15.09 -0.82 -4.53
CA LYS A 184 -16.33 -0.11 -4.82
C LYS A 184 -16.06 1.30 -5.34
N ASP A 185 -16.84 1.73 -6.32
CA ASP A 185 -16.89 3.12 -6.78
C ASP A 185 -17.68 4.00 -5.79
N GLN A 186 -17.22 4.00 -4.53
CA GLN A 186 -17.87 4.61 -3.37
C GLN A 186 -16.82 5.15 -2.41
N SER A 187 -17.18 6.19 -1.67
CA SER A 187 -16.36 6.73 -0.58
C SER A 187 -17.09 6.67 0.75
N SER A 188 -16.31 6.50 1.82
CA SER A 188 -16.77 6.56 3.21
C SER A 188 -15.83 7.45 4.01
N PHE A 189 -15.79 8.73 3.67
CA PHE A 189 -14.82 9.67 4.25
C PHE A 189 -14.99 9.92 5.76
N PHE A 190 -16.11 9.53 6.34
CA PHE A 190 -16.39 9.64 7.77
C PHE A 190 -16.06 8.34 8.54
N ALA A 191 -15.74 7.26 7.84
CA ALA A 191 -15.28 6.05 8.49
C ALA A 191 -13.85 6.25 8.99
N SER A 192 -13.61 5.88 10.23
CA SER A 192 -12.30 5.83 10.84
C SER A 192 -12.01 4.39 11.22
N VAL A 193 -10.84 3.91 10.82
CA VAL A 193 -10.29 2.62 11.21
C VAL A 193 -8.95 2.94 11.85
N GLU A 194 -8.73 2.47 13.08
CA GLU A 194 -7.41 2.59 13.71
C GLU A 194 -6.58 1.38 13.32
N ASP A 195 -5.39 1.63 12.79
CA ASP A 195 -4.46 0.62 12.26
C ASP A 195 -3.07 1.28 12.07
N ASP A 196 -2.09 0.57 11.55
CA ASP A 196 -0.68 0.95 11.44
C ASP A 196 -0.40 2.23 10.63
N HIS A 197 -1.38 2.73 9.88
CA HIS A 197 -1.29 4.02 9.18
C HIS A 197 -1.44 5.22 10.13
N VAL A 198 -2.17 5.09 11.24
CA VAL A 198 -2.53 6.21 12.13
C VAL A 198 -1.31 6.98 12.65
N PRO A 199 -0.19 6.34 13.07
CA PRO A 199 1.00 7.05 13.52
C PRO A 199 1.65 7.92 12.44
N PHE A 200 1.54 7.53 11.17
CA PHE A 200 2.02 8.28 10.01
C PHE A 200 1.07 9.45 9.69
N GLU A 201 -0.24 9.24 9.75
CA GLU A 201 -1.24 10.31 9.54
C GLU A 201 -1.10 11.45 10.54
N LYS A 202 -0.96 11.12 11.82
CA LYS A 202 -0.87 12.12 12.90
C LYS A 202 0.34 13.05 12.78
N ARG A 203 1.34 12.69 11.97
CA ARG A 203 2.60 13.44 11.82
C ARG A 203 2.64 14.30 10.55
N GLY A 204 1.49 14.47 9.90
CA GLY A 204 1.33 15.39 8.78
C GLY A 204 1.57 14.74 7.42
N GLU A 205 1.85 13.44 7.35
CA GLU A 205 2.31 12.79 6.11
C GLU A 205 1.24 11.97 5.39
N LEU A 206 0.00 11.95 5.89
CA LEU A 206 -1.13 11.25 5.27
C LEU A 206 -2.44 12.06 5.42
N ILE A 207 -2.52 13.24 4.78
CA ILE A 207 -3.76 14.04 4.68
C ILE A 207 -4.27 14.10 3.27
#